data_AF-A0A026WGU3-F1
#
_entry.id   AF-A0A026WGU3-F1
#
_cell.length_a   1.000
_cell.length_b   1.000
_cell.length_c   1.000
_cell.angle_alpha   90.00
_cell.angle_beta   90.00
_cell.angle_gamma   90.00
#
_symmetry.space_group_name_H-M   'P 1'
#
loop_
_entity.id
_entity.type
_entity.pdbx_description
1 polymer ?
#
loop_
_entity_poly.entity_id
_entity_poly.type
_entity_poly.pdbx_seq_one_letter_code
_entity_poly.pdbx_strand_id
1 'polypeptide(L)'
;MGHYAQVRFNPELNAYHLLRRIDSNKDKIYLLCQLNQSQLSKTLFSIGHLTKTEVRKIAREQNLITADKKDSTGICFIGESNFEHF
;
A
#
# COMPACT_ATOMS: atom_id res chain seq x y z
N MET A 1 7.01 -3.12 1.60
CA MET A 1 6.04 -2.10 2.08
C MET A 1 4.62 -2.68 2.10
N GLY A 2 3.79 -2.33 3.09
CA GLY A 2 2.38 -2.75 3.18
C GLY A 2 1.41 -1.92 2.31
N HIS A 3 1.94 -1.20 1.32
CA HIS A 3 1.13 -0.48 0.34
C HIS A 3 0.59 -1.45 -0.69
N TYR A 4 -0.66 -1.26 -1.06
CA TYR A 4 -1.24 -2.01 -2.15
C TYR A 4 -0.96 -1.32 -3.47
N ALA A 5 0.25 -1.49 -3.97
CA ALA A 5 0.70 -1.08 -5.28
C ALA A 5 1.56 -2.21 -5.85
N GLN A 6 1.96 -2.14 -7.12
CA GLN A 6 2.94 -3.07 -7.67
C GLN A 6 4.05 -2.30 -8.38
N VAL A 7 5.26 -2.86 -8.39
CA VAL A 7 6.35 -2.36 -9.24
C VAL A 7 6.65 -3.42 -10.28
N ARG A 8 6.79 -3.00 -11.54
CA ARG A 8 7.26 -3.87 -12.63
C ARG A 8 8.38 -3.18 -13.38
N PHE A 9 9.44 -3.92 -13.68
CA PHE A 9 10.50 -3.45 -14.57
C PHE A 9 10.03 -3.58 -16.03
N ASN A 10 10.18 -2.51 -16.80
CA ASN A 10 9.97 -2.48 -18.24
C ASN A 10 11.34 -2.54 -18.95
N PRO A 11 11.69 -3.64 -19.61
CA PRO A 11 12.98 -3.78 -20.29
C PRO A 11 13.12 -2.88 -21.53
N GLU A 12 12.03 -2.52 -22.21
CA GLU A 12 12.07 -1.68 -23.41
C GLU A 12 12.46 -0.23 -23.09
N LEU A 13 11.99 0.26 -21.94
CA LEU A 13 12.26 1.61 -21.45
C LEU A 13 13.40 1.66 -20.42
N ASN A 14 13.96 0.50 -20.05
CA ASN A 14 14.92 0.33 -18.97
C ASN A 14 14.51 1.06 -17.67
N ALA A 15 13.23 0.93 -17.29
CA ALA A 15 12.63 1.71 -16.20
C ALA A 15 11.65 0.88 -15.37
N TYR A 16 11.49 1.25 -14.09
CA TYR A 16 10.50 0.69 -13.19
C TYR A 16 9.19 1.49 -13.26
N HIS A 17 8.09 0.78 -13.43
CA HIS A 17 6.73 1.32 -13.46
C HIS A 17 6.02 1.02 -12.15
N LEU A 18 5.38 2.05 -11.60
CA LEU A 18 4.44 1.92 -10.49
C LEU A 18 3.05 1.61 -11.05
N LEU A 19 2.49 0.47 -10.67
CA LEU A 19 1.21 -0.04 -11.14
C LEU A 19 0.14 0.07 -10.05
N ARG A 20 -1.08 0.39 -10.49
CA ARG A 20 -2.26 0.50 -9.64
C ARG A 20 -2.68 -0.86 -9.06
N ARG A 21 -3.31 -0.82 -7.88
CA ARG A 21 -3.93 -2.01 -7.27
C ARG A 21 -5.04 -2.58 -8.15
N ILE A 22 -5.29 -3.87 -7.98
CA ILE A 22 -6.46 -4.58 -8.53
C ILE A 22 -7.79 -4.00 -8.01
N ASP A 23 -7.87 -3.70 -6.71
CA ASP A 23 -9.06 -3.13 -6.07
C ASP A 23 -8.91 -1.60 -5.87
N SER A 24 -9.83 -0.85 -6.49
CA SER A 24 -9.85 0.60 -6.59
C SER A 24 -10.38 1.34 -5.37
N ASN A 25 -11.03 0.66 -4.41
CA ASN A 25 -11.74 1.33 -3.30
C ASN A 25 -10.84 1.91 -2.20
N LYS A 26 -9.53 1.64 -2.23
CA LYS A 26 -8.54 2.20 -1.29
C LYS A 26 -7.23 2.53 -1.98
N ASP A 27 -7.32 3.26 -3.08
CA ASP A 27 -6.14 3.59 -3.86
C ASP A 27 -5.31 4.68 -3.17
N LYS A 28 -4.19 4.26 -2.56
CA LYS A 28 -3.19 5.16 -1.96
C LYS A 28 -1.99 5.35 -2.89
N ILE A 29 -2.09 4.97 -4.18
CA ILE A 29 -0.97 5.10 -5.13
C ILE A 29 -0.54 6.55 -5.32
N TYR A 30 -1.46 7.50 -5.14
CA TYR A 30 -1.15 8.93 -5.20
C TYR A 30 -0.05 9.32 -4.21
N LEU A 31 0.00 8.72 -3.01
CA LEU A 31 1.07 8.98 -2.03
C LEU A 31 2.45 8.49 -2.51
N LEU A 32 2.49 7.60 -3.50
CA LEU A 32 3.73 6.99 -4.00
C LEU A 32 4.22 7.66 -5.29
N CYS A 33 3.54 8.70 -5.79
CA CYS A 33 3.88 9.35 -7.06
C CYS A 33 5.24 10.07 -7.05
N GLN A 34 5.79 10.39 -5.87
CA GLN A 34 7.08 11.05 -5.71
C GLN A 34 8.28 10.08 -5.69
N LEU A 35 8.03 8.76 -5.77
CA LEU A 35 9.11 7.78 -5.80
C LEU A 35 9.92 7.86 -7.10
N ASN A 36 11.24 7.92 -6.97
CA ASN A 36 12.15 7.89 -8.12
C ASN A 36 12.57 6.46 -8.52
N GLN A 37 13.23 6.32 -9.66
CA GLN A 37 13.65 5.02 -10.22
C GLN A 37 14.57 4.21 -9.28
N SER A 38 15.50 4.87 -8.60
CA SER A 38 16.39 4.22 -7.63
C SER A 38 15.60 3.65 -6.45
N GLN A 39 14.62 4.40 -5.94
CA GLN A 39 13.74 3.94 -4.87
C GLN A 39 12.81 2.81 -5.33
N LEU A 40 12.20 2.94 -6.51
CA LEU A 40 11.33 1.90 -7.08
C LEU A 40 12.09 0.59 -7.30
N SER A 41 13.34 0.64 -7.77
CA SER A 41 14.18 -0.54 -7.99
C SER A 41 14.44 -1.37 -6.72
N LYS A 42 14.35 -0.73 -5.55
CA LYS A 42 14.59 -1.35 -4.24
C LYS A 42 13.30 -1.59 -3.44
N THR A 43 12.14 -1.31 -4.03
CA THR A 43 10.86 -1.40 -3.33
C THR A 43 10.11 -2.67 -3.70
N LEU A 44 9.71 -3.43 -2.68
CA LEU A 44 8.82 -4.58 -2.82
C LEU A 44 7.43 -4.28 -2.24
N PHE A 45 6.41 -4.46 -3.06
CA PHE A 45 5.00 -4.43 -2.65
C PHE A 45 4.40 -5.84 -2.66
N SER A 46 4.54 -6.56 -1.54
CA SER A 46 4.19 -7.98 -1.43
C SER A 46 2.68 -8.28 -1.52
N ILE A 47 1.83 -7.29 -1.23
CA ILE A 47 0.37 -7.46 -1.17
C ILE A 47 -0.37 -6.73 -2.30
N GLY A 48 0.35 -6.20 -3.30
CA GLY A 48 -0.25 -5.42 -4.39
C GLY A 48 -1.23 -6.19 -5.28
N HIS A 49 -1.15 -7.51 -5.27
CA HIS A 49 -2.01 -8.42 -6.04
C HIS A 49 -3.19 -8.97 -5.21
N LEU A 50 -3.30 -8.59 -3.93
CA LEU A 50 -4.36 -9.07 -3.04
C LEU A 50 -5.36 -7.96 -2.75
N THR A 51 -6.62 -8.34 -2.65
CA THR A 51 -7.66 -7.50 -2.06
C THR A 51 -7.46 -7.40 -0.54
N LYS A 52 -8.07 -6.38 0.06
CA LYS A 52 -8.02 -6.20 1.51
C LYS A 52 -8.64 -7.38 2.27
N THR A 53 -9.70 -7.96 1.71
CA THR A 53 -10.40 -9.11 2.27
C THR A 53 -9.51 -10.35 2.28
N GLU A 54 -8.79 -10.60 1.18
CA GLU A 54 -7.82 -11.72 1.10
C GLU A 54 -6.68 -11.55 2.10
N VAL A 55 -6.12 -10.35 2.22
CA VAL A 55 -5.06 -10.08 3.22
C VAL A 55 -5.56 -10.37 4.64
N ARG A 56 -6.79 -9.99 4.99
CA ARG A 56 -7.37 -10.30 6.31
C ARG A 56 -7.65 -11.79 6.50
N LYS A 57 -8.10 -12.49 5.45
CA LYS A 57 -8.31 -13.94 5.50
C LYS A 57 -7.00 -14.66 5.81
N ILE A 58 -5.92 -14.35 5.07
CA ILE A 58 -4.58 -14.90 5.31
C ILE A 58 -4.11 -14.58 6.73
N ALA A 59 -4.30 -13.34 7.20
CA ALA A 59 -3.90 -12.96 8.55
C ALA A 59 -4.63 -13.77 9.65
N ARG A 60 -5.91 -14.11 9.46
CA ARG A 60 -6.67 -14.97 10.39
C ARG A 60 -6.20 -16.41 10.33
N GLU A 61 -6.01 -16.95 9.14
CA GLU A 61 -5.50 -18.32 8.94
C GLU A 61 -4.12 -18.51 9.59
N GLN A 62 -3.30 -17.46 9.60
CA GLN A 62 -1.98 -17.43 10.23
C GLN A 62 -2.00 -16.97 11.71
N ASN A 63 -3.19 -16.80 12.31
CA ASN A 63 -3.36 -16.36 13.71
C ASN A 63 -2.60 -15.07 14.08
N LEU A 64 -2.53 -14.10 13.16
CA LEU A 64 -1.87 -12.82 13.42
C LEU A 64 -2.76 -11.92 14.29
N ILE A 65 -2.19 -11.35 15.36
CA ILE A 65 -2.89 -10.41 16.25
C ILE A 65 -3.45 -9.17 15.52
N THR A 66 -2.90 -8.85 14.35
CA THR A 66 -3.32 -7.71 13.53
C THR A 66 -4.48 -8.02 12.57
N ALA A 67 -4.98 -9.26 12.52
CA ALA A 67 -5.97 -9.70 11.53
C ALA A 67 -7.25 -8.85 11.54
N ASP A 68 -7.75 -8.50 12.73
CA ASP A 68 -8.97 -7.71 12.92
C ASP A 68 -8.69 -6.25 13.33
N LYS A 69 -7.43 -5.83 13.37
CA LYS A 69 -7.07 -4.44 13.67
C LYS A 69 -7.70 -3.51 12.62
N LYS A 70 -8.34 -2.43 13.10
CA LYS A 70 -8.85 -1.36 12.23
C LYS A 70 -7.70 -0.71 11.47
N ASP A 71 -7.98 -0.29 10.23
CA ASP A 71 -7.01 0.43 9.41
C ASP A 71 -6.73 1.80 10.03
N SER A 72 -5.49 2.28 9.92
CA SER A 72 -5.14 3.65 10.31
C SER A 72 -5.86 4.66 9.42
N THR A 73 -6.52 5.62 10.07
CA THR A 73 -7.21 6.79 9.53
C THR A 73 -6.40 8.05 9.87
N GLY A 74 -6.58 9.14 9.11
CA GLY A 74 -5.87 10.40 9.35
C GLY A 74 -4.41 10.44 8.89
N ILE A 75 -3.67 11.45 9.34
CA ILE A 75 -2.25 11.68 9.04
C ILE A 75 -1.40 10.83 9.99
N CYS A 76 -0.42 10.08 9.47
CA CYS A 76 0.49 9.33 10.33
C CYS A 76 1.12 10.24 11.41
N PHE A 77 1.25 9.72 12.63
CA PHE A 77 1.79 10.40 13.83
C PHE A 77 0.87 11.42 14.51
N ILE A 78 -0.21 11.83 13.86
CA ILE A 78 -1.30 12.59 14.49
C ILE A 78 -2.43 11.58 14.73
N GLY A 79 -2.81 11.35 15.99
CA GLY A 79 -3.93 10.45 16.30
C GLY A 79 -5.24 10.92 15.64
N GLU A 80 -6.34 10.20 15.86
CA GLU A 80 -7.67 10.69 15.43
C GLU A 80 -7.92 12.04 16.12
N SER A 81 -7.75 13.13 15.37
CA SER A 81 -7.81 14.50 15.84
C SER A 81 -8.87 15.24 15.05
N ASN A 82 -9.64 16.09 15.73
CA ASN A 82 -10.68 16.87 15.09
C ASN A 82 -10.03 18.05 14.35
N PHE A 83 -9.84 17.91 13.04
CA PHE A 83 -9.16 18.90 12.19
C PHE A 83 -9.93 20.22 12.05
N GLU A 84 -11.18 20.30 12.53
CA GLU A 84 -11.98 21.52 12.50
C GLU A 84 -11.51 22.61 13.47
N HIS A 85 -10.55 22.34 14.36
CA HIS A 85 -10.06 23.31 15.36
C HIS A 85 -8.57 23.70 15.22
N PHE A 86 -7.97 23.46 14.05
CA PHE A 86 -6.60 23.89 13.73
C PHE A 86 -6.56 25.09 12.78
#